data_AF-A0A9D5VMV3-F1
#
_entry.id   AF-A0A9D5VMV3-F1
#
_cell.length_a   1.000
_cell.length_b   1.000
_cell.length_c   1.000
_cell.angle_alpha   90.00
_cell.angle_beta   90.00
_cell.angle_gamma   90.00
#
_symmetry.space_group_name_H-M   'P 1'
#
loop_
_entity.id
_entity.type
_entity.pdbx_description
1 polymer ?
#
loop_
_entity_poly.entity_id
_entity_poly.type
_entity_poly.pdbx_seq_one_letter_code
_entity_poly.pdbx_strand_id
1 'polypeptide(L)'
;MMRLIVLLVFTVFFSEALFAKVISTPKSGKVIEEDGSIHLGWFDRPFSSISPSMKKRAWHCMLLTNTEVMVGIFVVKTSYLSKSFIYVTDVKSGESTSFKQMIPLLNAATIAPSSIHGESYFSSKKHKVSIKNSEHAQIIEVQSFDHGHEITGAFSIFEEGEPMVSVYEVAPGKFVYTHQNIMYSAEGKIKVDGKEYLFKRDNSFAFMDYTVGQHPYRSGWQAAIARGKSSDGDDIGINLTAPLFSRSKDWPSVYWVNGKI
;
A
#
# COMPACT_ATOMS: atom_id res chain seq x y z
N MET A 1 -8.44 -26.10 12.53
CA MET A 1 -9.33 -24.92 12.68
C MET A 1 -8.78 -23.83 11.78
N MET A 2 -9.35 -23.69 10.58
CA MET A 2 -8.88 -22.76 9.55
C MET A 2 -9.23 -21.33 9.97
N ARG A 3 -8.23 -20.49 10.26
CA ARG A 3 -8.42 -19.05 10.51
C ARG A 3 -8.27 -18.31 9.20
N LEU A 4 -9.37 -18.24 8.45
CA LEU A 4 -9.50 -17.33 7.32
C LEU A 4 -9.83 -15.94 7.90
N ILE A 5 -8.88 -15.00 7.84
CA ILE A 5 -9.19 -13.59 8.10
C ILE A 5 -9.75 -13.03 6.80
N VAL A 6 -11.08 -12.96 6.73
CA VAL A 6 -11.83 -12.45 5.57
C VAL A 6 -11.86 -10.92 5.61
N LEU A 7 -11.43 -10.26 4.53
CA LEU A 7 -11.76 -8.86 4.24
C LEU A 7 -12.61 -8.82 2.94
N LEU A 8 -13.86 -8.38 3.08
CA LEU A 8 -14.92 -8.15 2.06
C LEU A 8 -15.03 -9.16 0.89
N VAL A 9 -16.08 -9.99 0.93
CA VAL A 9 -16.49 -10.90 -0.15
C VAL A 9 -17.54 -10.24 -1.05
N PHE A 10 -17.28 -10.18 -2.36
CA PHE A 10 -18.32 -10.22 -3.40
C PHE A 10 -17.93 -11.26 -4.44
N THR A 11 -18.90 -12.07 -4.86
CA THR A 11 -18.76 -13.17 -5.82
C THR A 11 -18.15 -12.69 -7.14
N VAL A 12 -17.01 -13.27 -7.54
CA VAL A 12 -16.36 -13.01 -8.83
C VAL A 12 -16.55 -14.24 -9.72
N PHE A 13 -17.17 -14.04 -10.89
CA PHE A 13 -17.19 -15.03 -11.96
C PHE A 13 -15.87 -14.95 -12.74
N PHE A 14 -15.16 -16.08 -12.85
CA PHE A 14 -13.94 -16.17 -13.65
C PHE A 14 -14.28 -16.28 -15.13
N SER A 15 -13.84 -15.32 -15.94
CA SER A 15 -13.62 -15.51 -17.39
C SER A 15 -12.12 -15.44 -17.65
N GLU A 16 -11.63 -16.29 -18.56
CA GLU A 16 -10.22 -16.48 -18.97
C GLU A 16 -9.25 -15.35 -18.60
N ALA A 17 -8.38 -15.59 -17.62
CA ALA A 17 -7.33 -14.68 -17.23
C ALA A 17 -6.20 -14.74 -18.27
N LEU A 18 -6.01 -13.66 -19.03
CA LEU A 18 -4.74 -13.44 -19.72
C LEU A 18 -3.68 -13.17 -18.67
N PHE A 19 -2.69 -14.06 -18.54
CA PHE A 19 -1.50 -13.79 -17.72
C PHE A 19 -0.72 -12.63 -18.34
N ALA A 20 -0.57 -11.53 -17.59
CA ALA A 20 0.26 -10.43 -18.01
C ALA A 20 1.74 -10.85 -18.05
N LYS A 21 2.46 -10.49 -19.11
CA LYS A 21 3.89 -10.78 -19.21
C LYS A 21 4.66 -9.84 -18.27
N VAL A 22 5.37 -10.42 -17.29
CA VAL A 22 6.32 -9.69 -16.44
C VAL A 22 7.57 -9.35 -17.26
N ILE A 23 7.97 -8.09 -17.23
CA ILE A 23 9.11 -7.50 -17.95
C ILE A 23 10.21 -7.21 -16.93
N SER A 24 11.48 -7.32 -17.35
CA SER A 24 12.55 -6.91 -16.46
C SER A 24 12.60 -5.40 -16.32
N THR A 25 12.68 -4.89 -15.09
CA THR A 25 12.77 -3.46 -14.83
C THR A 25 14.07 -2.92 -15.44
N PRO A 26 14.00 -1.84 -16.24
CA PRO A 26 15.15 -1.23 -16.89
C PRO A 26 16.32 -0.96 -15.95
N LYS A 27 17.54 -1.06 -16.45
CA LYS A 27 18.77 -0.78 -15.68
C LYS A 27 18.82 0.66 -15.16
N SER A 28 18.19 1.60 -15.88
CA SER A 28 18.04 3.00 -15.47
C SER A 28 17.29 3.15 -14.14
N GLY A 29 16.38 2.20 -13.83
CA GLY A 29 15.49 2.27 -12.68
C GLY A 29 14.45 3.40 -12.75
N LYS A 30 14.29 4.04 -13.92
CA LYS A 30 13.38 5.18 -14.14
C LYS A 30 12.13 4.73 -14.88
N VAL A 31 10.95 5.18 -14.43
CA VAL A 31 9.68 4.92 -15.13
C VAL A 31 9.63 5.66 -16.47
N ILE A 32 10.16 6.88 -16.51
CA ILE A 32 10.28 7.73 -17.70
C ILE A 32 11.77 7.96 -17.96
N GLU A 33 12.22 7.63 -19.17
CA GLU A 33 13.61 7.84 -19.61
C GLU A 33 13.88 9.30 -19.99
N GLU A 34 15.15 9.62 -20.25
CA GLU A 34 15.59 10.98 -20.59
C GLU A 34 15.07 11.45 -21.95
N ASP A 35 14.80 10.53 -22.87
CA ASP A 35 14.17 10.80 -24.16
C ASP A 35 12.63 10.97 -24.07
N GLY A 36 12.07 10.81 -22.87
CA GLY A 36 10.63 10.90 -22.61
C GLY A 36 9.86 9.60 -22.85
N SER A 37 10.51 8.51 -23.24
CA SER A 37 9.87 7.20 -23.35
C SER A 37 9.41 6.68 -21.97
N ILE A 38 8.30 5.96 -21.96
CA ILE A 38 7.65 5.46 -20.74
C ILE A 38 7.59 3.94 -20.81
N HIS A 39 8.04 3.28 -19.74
CA HIS A 39 7.94 1.84 -19.60
C HIS A 39 6.54 1.47 -19.13
N LEU A 40 5.78 0.76 -19.97
CA LEU A 40 4.43 0.27 -19.67
C LEU A 40 4.45 -1.25 -19.46
N GLY A 41 3.56 -1.73 -18.59
CA GLY A 41 3.37 -3.15 -18.32
C GLY A 41 3.68 -3.53 -16.88
N TRP A 42 4.08 -4.78 -16.69
CA TRP A 42 4.36 -5.39 -15.40
C TRP A 42 5.85 -5.62 -15.24
N PHE A 43 6.36 -5.45 -14.03
CA PHE A 43 7.79 -5.39 -13.80
C PHE A 43 8.25 -6.30 -12.66
N ASP A 44 9.45 -6.88 -12.80
CA ASP A 44 10.04 -7.82 -11.83
C ASP A 44 10.57 -7.16 -10.55
N ARG A 45 10.78 -5.85 -10.55
CA ARG A 45 11.24 -5.07 -9.39
C ARG A 45 10.76 -3.61 -9.42
N PRO A 46 10.60 -2.96 -8.26
CA PRO A 46 10.19 -1.55 -8.20
C PRO A 46 11.20 -0.63 -8.87
N PHE A 47 10.71 0.48 -9.40
CA PHE A 47 11.56 1.52 -9.98
C PHE A 47 12.17 2.38 -8.88
N SER A 48 13.46 2.71 -9.02
CA SER A 48 14.20 3.58 -8.11
C SER A 48 13.98 5.07 -8.40
N SER A 49 13.24 5.44 -9.43
CA SER A 49 12.90 6.84 -9.66
C SER A 49 11.60 6.97 -10.42
N ILE A 50 10.67 7.72 -9.83
CA ILE A 50 9.40 8.06 -10.44
C ILE A 50 9.38 9.56 -10.68
N SER A 51 9.14 9.94 -11.93
CA SER A 51 9.19 11.33 -12.36
C SER A 51 8.24 12.21 -11.53
N PRO A 52 8.69 13.39 -11.06
CA PRO A 52 7.82 14.37 -10.40
C PRO A 52 6.60 14.78 -11.24
N SER A 53 6.68 14.71 -12.57
CA SER A 53 5.55 15.02 -13.45
C SER A 53 4.37 14.05 -13.26
N MET A 54 4.64 12.80 -12.86
CA MET A 54 3.63 11.80 -12.54
C MET A 54 3.01 11.99 -11.15
N LYS A 55 3.66 12.72 -10.22
CA LYS A 55 3.25 12.88 -8.81
C LYS A 55 2.10 13.87 -8.60
N LYS A 56 1.05 13.79 -9.42
CA LYS A 56 -0.15 14.63 -9.28
C LYS A 56 -1.09 14.11 -8.20
N ARG A 57 -1.18 12.79 -8.07
CA ARG A 57 -1.89 12.07 -7.01
C ARG A 57 -1.02 10.88 -6.63
N ALA A 58 -0.61 10.84 -5.37
CA ALA A 58 0.32 9.84 -4.87
C ALA A 58 -0.08 9.44 -3.46
N TRP A 59 0.12 8.18 -3.12
CA TRP A 59 -0.08 7.68 -1.77
C TRP A 59 0.90 6.58 -1.45
N HIS A 60 1.16 6.45 -0.15
CA HIS A 60 1.88 5.35 0.45
C HIS A 60 1.05 4.84 1.62
N CYS A 61 0.63 3.59 1.51
CA CYS A 61 -0.28 2.91 2.43
C CYS A 61 0.40 1.68 3.01
N MET A 62 0.17 1.44 4.30
CA MET A 62 0.54 0.24 5.02
C MET A 62 -0.68 -0.30 5.75
N LEU A 63 -1.01 -1.56 5.51
CA LEU A 63 -2.03 -2.28 6.26
C LEU A 63 -1.34 -3.40 7.03
N LEU A 64 -1.43 -3.39 8.35
CA LEU A 64 -0.82 -4.37 9.24
C LEU A 64 -1.91 -5.16 9.94
N THR A 65 -1.71 -6.46 10.13
CA THR A 65 -2.67 -7.27 10.87
C THR A 65 -2.05 -8.47 11.55
N ASN A 66 -2.66 -8.88 12.66
CA ASN A 66 -2.48 -10.17 13.28
C ASN A 66 -3.83 -10.67 13.84
N THR A 67 -3.80 -11.67 14.71
CA THR A 67 -5.03 -12.25 15.29
C THR A 67 -5.78 -11.34 16.26
N GLU A 68 -5.21 -10.21 16.66
CA GLU A 68 -5.76 -9.31 17.68
C GLU A 68 -6.17 -7.95 17.10
N VAL A 69 -5.45 -7.45 16.10
CA VAL A 69 -5.65 -6.09 15.60
C VAL A 69 -5.42 -5.97 14.10
N MET A 70 -6.13 -5.03 13.48
CA MET A 70 -5.88 -4.51 12.14
C MET A 70 -5.51 -3.04 12.23
N VAL A 71 -4.46 -2.62 11.53
CA VAL A 71 -3.98 -1.25 11.51
C VAL A 71 -3.84 -0.79 10.07
N GLY A 72 -4.40 0.37 9.71
CA GLY A 72 -4.21 0.99 8.41
C GLY A 72 -3.57 2.35 8.54
N ILE A 73 -2.49 2.62 7.81
CA ILE A 73 -1.69 3.85 7.88
C ILE A 73 -1.54 4.39 6.45
N PHE A 74 -1.90 5.65 6.24
CA PHE A 74 -1.95 6.24 4.92
C PHE A 74 -1.35 7.63 4.90
N VAL A 75 -0.43 7.87 3.97
CA VAL A 75 0.02 9.21 3.57
C VAL A 75 -0.43 9.45 2.14
N VAL A 76 -1.15 10.53 1.90
CA VAL A 76 -1.70 10.88 0.59
C VAL A 76 -1.33 12.33 0.24
N LYS A 77 -0.83 12.52 -0.98
CA LYS A 77 -0.53 13.83 -1.55
C LYS A 77 -1.19 13.97 -2.91
N THR A 78 -1.95 15.05 -3.08
CA THR A 78 -2.41 15.51 -4.38
C THR A 78 -1.85 16.91 -4.67
N SER A 79 -2.11 17.44 -5.86
CA SER A 79 -1.75 18.81 -6.22
C SER A 79 -2.43 19.90 -5.38
N TYR A 80 -3.48 19.56 -4.61
CA TYR A 80 -4.27 20.53 -3.84
C TYR A 80 -4.53 20.10 -2.39
N LEU A 81 -4.12 18.89 -2.00
CA LEU A 81 -4.47 18.30 -0.71
C LEU A 81 -3.34 17.42 -0.17
N SER A 82 -3.03 17.61 1.11
CA SER A 82 -2.29 16.65 1.91
C SER A 82 -3.27 15.96 2.86
N LYS A 83 -3.28 14.64 2.89
CA LYS A 83 -4.19 13.85 3.75
C LYS A 83 -3.41 12.72 4.40
N SER A 84 -3.71 12.44 5.66
CA SER A 84 -3.22 11.27 6.37
C SER A 84 -4.30 10.69 7.25
N PHE A 85 -4.27 9.38 7.43
CA PHE A 85 -5.19 8.70 8.33
C PHE A 85 -4.60 7.41 8.88
N ILE A 86 -4.96 7.13 10.14
CA ILE A 86 -4.63 5.92 10.86
C ILE A 86 -5.94 5.28 11.32
N TYR A 87 -6.12 4.00 11.05
CA TYR A 87 -7.22 3.18 11.55
C TYR A 87 -6.67 2.07 12.41
N VAL A 88 -7.31 1.78 13.54
CA VAL A 88 -7.02 0.62 14.38
C VAL A 88 -8.32 -0.06 14.71
N THR A 89 -8.42 -1.34 14.39
CA THR A 89 -9.60 -2.16 14.66
C THR A 89 -9.19 -3.34 15.52
N ASP A 90 -9.81 -3.49 16.69
CA ASP A 90 -9.68 -4.72 17.49
C ASP A 90 -10.46 -5.84 16.80
N VAL A 91 -9.79 -6.95 16.51
CA VAL A 91 -10.37 -8.07 15.76
C VAL A 91 -11.45 -8.80 16.56
N LYS A 92 -11.33 -8.84 17.89
CA LYS A 92 -12.25 -9.58 18.76
C LYS A 92 -13.52 -8.77 19.02
N SER A 93 -13.40 -7.49 19.36
CA SER A 93 -14.57 -6.64 19.64
C SER A 93 -15.17 -6.01 18.39
N GLY A 94 -14.39 -5.88 17.31
CA GLY A 94 -14.78 -5.13 16.10
C GLY A 94 -14.73 -3.62 16.28
N GLU A 95 -14.39 -3.12 17.47
CA GLU A 95 -14.29 -1.69 17.74
C GLU A 95 -13.16 -1.06 16.93
N SER A 96 -13.44 0.10 16.35
CA SER A 96 -12.51 0.79 15.46
C SER A 96 -12.30 2.24 15.89
N THR A 97 -11.04 2.61 16.05
CA THR A 97 -10.62 4.00 16.31
C THR A 97 -9.92 4.54 15.08
N SER A 98 -10.18 5.80 14.73
CA SER A 98 -9.56 6.42 13.56
C SER A 98 -9.11 7.85 13.83
N PHE A 99 -7.94 8.19 13.30
CA PHE A 99 -7.37 9.52 13.35
C PHE A 99 -7.15 10.00 11.93
N LYS A 100 -7.76 11.12 11.55
CA LYS A 100 -7.72 11.62 10.17
C LYS A 100 -7.38 13.11 10.16
N GLN A 101 -6.47 13.49 9.27
CA GLN A 101 -6.15 14.88 9.04
C GLN A 101 -6.12 15.16 7.54
N MET A 102 -6.67 16.33 7.19
CA MET A 102 -6.76 16.79 5.81
C MET A 102 -6.43 18.28 5.80
N ILE A 103 -5.41 18.64 5.04
CA ILE A 103 -4.88 20.00 5.00
C ILE A 103 -4.81 20.46 3.54
N PRO A 104 -5.64 21.44 3.15
CA PRO A 104 -5.61 22.04 1.81
C PRO A 104 -4.30 22.79 1.55
N LEU A 105 -3.82 22.75 0.31
CA LEU A 105 -2.77 23.61 -0.26
C LEU A 105 -1.42 23.68 0.48
N LEU A 106 -1.22 22.89 1.53
CA LEU A 106 0.00 22.89 2.34
C LEU A 106 0.87 21.66 2.04
N ASN A 107 2.18 21.82 2.21
CA ASN A 107 3.18 20.76 2.16
C ASN A 107 3.23 19.94 3.47
N ALA A 108 2.06 19.67 4.05
CA ALA A 108 1.94 18.82 5.22
C ALA A 108 2.27 17.34 4.92
N ALA A 109 2.17 16.92 3.66
CA ALA A 109 2.60 15.60 3.20
C ALA A 109 3.66 15.67 2.10
N THR A 110 4.55 14.68 2.13
CA THR A 110 5.51 14.33 1.08
C THR A 110 5.40 12.83 0.83
N ILE A 111 5.46 12.43 -0.43
CA ILE A 111 5.57 11.02 -0.82
C ILE A 111 7.00 10.76 -1.28
N ALA A 112 7.57 9.64 -0.83
CA ALA A 112 8.93 9.25 -1.14
C ALA A 112 9.19 9.25 -2.65
N PRO A 113 10.46 9.43 -3.09
CA PRO A 113 10.84 9.33 -4.50
C PRO A 113 10.42 8.00 -5.15
N SER A 114 10.49 6.91 -4.39
CA SER A 114 10.04 5.55 -4.73
C SER A 114 9.55 4.82 -3.48
N SER A 115 9.09 3.58 -3.63
CA SER A 115 8.77 2.68 -2.51
C SER A 115 9.98 2.07 -1.81
N ILE A 116 11.18 2.12 -2.41
CA ILE A 116 12.38 1.40 -1.90
C ILE A 116 13.43 2.33 -1.27
N HIS A 117 13.29 3.65 -1.40
CA HIS A 117 14.14 4.61 -0.70
C HIS A 117 13.42 5.94 -0.47
N GLY A 118 13.97 6.72 0.45
CA GLY A 118 13.41 8.00 0.90
C GLY A 118 12.27 7.83 1.90
N GLU A 119 11.54 8.91 2.17
CA GLU A 119 10.55 8.96 3.24
C GLU A 119 9.23 9.53 2.72
N SER A 120 8.14 8.82 3.03
CA SER A 120 6.79 9.36 2.90
C SER A 120 6.35 9.82 4.28
N TYR A 121 5.96 11.07 4.43
CA TYR A 121 5.55 11.60 5.72
C TYR A 121 4.34 12.50 5.62
N PHE A 122 3.59 12.58 6.72
CA PHE A 122 2.61 13.61 6.99
C PHE A 122 2.92 14.22 8.36
N SER A 123 2.86 15.54 8.48
CA SER A 123 3.07 16.22 9.76
C SER A 123 2.12 17.40 9.94
N SER A 124 1.45 17.42 11.09
CA SER A 124 0.69 18.54 11.63
C SER A 124 0.91 18.63 13.14
N LYS A 125 0.31 19.64 13.79
CA LYS A 125 0.45 19.83 15.25
C LYS A 125 0.02 18.62 16.08
N LYS A 126 -0.96 17.84 15.59
CA LYS A 126 -1.59 16.74 16.34
C LYS A 126 -1.55 15.40 15.63
N HIS A 127 -0.95 15.31 14.44
CA HIS A 127 -0.94 14.09 13.63
C HIS A 127 0.36 13.99 12.85
N LYS A 128 1.09 12.90 13.03
CA LYS A 128 2.35 12.61 12.39
C LYS A 128 2.37 11.15 11.93
N VAL A 129 2.80 10.95 10.70
CA VAL A 129 3.06 9.64 10.11
C VAL A 129 4.37 9.75 9.35
N SER A 130 5.27 8.80 9.54
CA SER A 130 6.52 8.65 8.80
C SER A 130 6.63 7.20 8.33
N ILE A 131 6.96 7.01 7.06
CA ILE A 131 7.26 5.73 6.43
C ILE A 131 8.62 5.91 5.75
N LYS A 132 9.68 5.45 6.41
CA LYS A 132 11.06 5.51 5.90
C LYS A 132 11.39 4.21 5.20
N ASN A 133 11.71 4.30 3.92
CA ASN A 133 12.13 3.16 3.13
C ASN A 133 13.63 2.95 3.29
N SER A 134 14.02 1.72 3.61
CA SER A 134 15.40 1.24 3.64
C SER A 134 15.52 0.00 2.75
N GLU A 135 16.74 -0.47 2.54
CA GLU A 135 16.97 -1.69 1.75
C GLU A 135 16.32 -2.89 2.46
N HIS A 136 15.30 -3.48 1.82
CA HIS A 136 14.52 -4.63 2.29
C HIS A 136 13.68 -4.43 3.56
N ALA A 137 13.53 -3.19 4.04
CA ALA A 137 12.70 -2.91 5.20
C ALA A 137 12.13 -1.49 5.19
N GLN A 138 11.01 -1.31 5.89
CA GLN A 138 10.39 0.00 6.05
C GLN A 138 10.13 0.28 7.53
N ILE A 139 10.56 1.44 8.01
CA ILE A 139 10.35 1.86 9.39
C ILE A 139 9.17 2.84 9.42
N ILE A 140 8.17 2.51 10.22
CA ILE A 140 6.96 3.30 10.34
C ILE A 140 6.87 3.88 11.75
N GLU A 141 6.64 5.18 11.84
CA GLU A 141 6.35 5.87 13.09
C GLU A 141 5.03 6.63 12.94
N VAL A 142 4.13 6.45 13.90
CA VAL A 142 2.85 7.15 13.94
C VAL A 142 2.59 7.76 15.31
N GLN A 143 2.05 8.97 15.29
CA GLN A 143 1.56 9.66 16.49
C GLN A 143 0.35 10.51 16.12
N SER A 144 -0.75 10.35 16.82
CA SER A 144 -1.90 11.24 16.66
C SER A 144 -2.64 11.48 17.96
N PHE A 145 -3.23 12.66 18.08
CA PHE A 145 -4.11 13.03 19.17
C PHE A 145 -5.34 13.75 18.62
N ASP A 146 -6.54 13.26 18.94
CA ASP A 146 -7.78 13.89 18.52
C ASP A 146 -8.92 13.63 19.52
N HIS A 147 -9.68 14.68 19.86
CA HIS A 147 -10.82 14.60 20.79
C HIS A 147 -10.58 13.83 22.11
N GLY A 148 -9.36 13.91 22.67
CA GLY A 148 -9.00 13.20 23.90
C GLY A 148 -8.51 11.76 23.71
N HIS A 149 -8.55 11.26 22.47
CA HIS A 149 -7.95 9.99 22.09
C HIS A 149 -6.52 10.19 21.61
N GLU A 150 -5.66 9.22 21.91
CA GLU A 150 -4.26 9.20 21.48
C GLU A 150 -3.88 7.87 20.84
N ILE A 151 -2.96 7.97 19.89
CA ILE A 151 -2.33 6.82 19.25
C ILE A 151 -0.84 7.06 19.09
N THR A 152 -0.06 6.05 19.39
CA THR A 152 1.37 5.99 19.09
C THR A 152 1.71 4.61 18.56
N GLY A 153 2.63 4.52 17.60
CA GLY A 153 3.05 3.24 17.07
C GLY A 153 4.39 3.34 16.37
N ALA A 154 5.13 2.24 16.42
CA ALA A 154 6.41 2.08 15.77
C ALA A 154 6.48 0.65 15.22
N PHE A 155 6.85 0.53 13.94
CA PHE A 155 6.91 -0.76 13.25
C PHE A 155 8.16 -0.86 12.39
N SER A 156 8.70 -2.07 12.31
CA SER A 156 9.60 -2.51 11.25
C SER A 156 8.83 -3.46 10.34
N ILE A 157 8.76 -3.12 9.06
CA ILE A 157 8.16 -3.94 8.01
C ILE A 157 9.27 -4.60 7.23
N PHE A 158 9.18 -5.91 7.06
CA PHE A 158 10.17 -6.70 6.36
C PHE A 158 9.64 -7.07 4.98
N GLU A 159 10.36 -6.67 3.95
CA GLU A 159 9.99 -6.92 2.57
C GLU A 159 10.24 -8.40 2.22
N GLU A 160 9.20 -9.08 1.76
CA GLU A 160 9.18 -10.51 1.47
C GLU A 160 8.30 -10.76 0.24
N GLY A 161 8.57 -11.84 -0.49
CA GLY A 161 7.83 -12.21 -1.71
C GLY A 161 8.10 -11.31 -2.91
N GLU A 162 7.67 -11.76 -4.08
CA GLU A 162 7.80 -11.06 -5.34
C GLU A 162 6.87 -9.84 -5.38
N PRO A 163 7.37 -8.66 -5.80
CA PRO A 163 6.59 -7.45 -5.79
C PRO A 163 5.61 -7.42 -6.96
N MET A 164 4.40 -6.91 -6.72
CA MET A 164 3.49 -6.56 -7.81
C MET A 164 3.76 -5.13 -8.26
N VAL A 165 4.47 -5.00 -9.39
CA VAL A 165 4.86 -3.69 -9.96
C VAL A 165 4.23 -3.51 -11.33
N SER A 166 3.54 -2.39 -11.53
CA SER A 166 2.93 -2.08 -12.82
C SER A 166 2.99 -0.60 -13.16
N VAL A 167 3.08 -0.32 -14.47
CA VAL A 167 2.87 1.01 -15.05
C VAL A 167 1.83 0.89 -16.15
N TYR A 168 0.75 1.65 -16.03
CA TYR A 168 -0.34 1.59 -16.99
C TYR A 168 -0.92 2.97 -17.29
N GLU A 169 -1.50 3.08 -18.47
CA GLU A 169 -2.18 4.28 -18.93
C GLU A 169 -3.63 4.27 -18.46
N VAL A 170 -4.04 5.30 -17.73
CA VAL A 170 -5.40 5.44 -17.17
C VAL A 170 -6.30 6.35 -18.00
N ALA A 171 -5.71 7.17 -18.86
CA ALA A 171 -6.33 8.01 -19.87
C ALA A 171 -5.24 8.46 -20.85
N PRO A 172 -5.57 8.93 -22.07
CA PRO A 172 -4.56 9.35 -23.05
C PRO A 172 -3.51 10.31 -22.44
N GLY A 173 -2.25 9.89 -22.45
CA GLY A 173 -1.09 10.61 -21.92
C GLY A 173 -1.00 10.66 -20.38
N LYS A 174 -1.80 9.88 -19.66
CA LYS A 174 -1.85 9.85 -18.19
C LYS A 174 -1.50 8.48 -17.67
N PHE A 175 -0.41 8.42 -16.91
CA PHE A 175 0.17 7.17 -16.44
C PHE A 175 0.11 7.06 -14.92
N VAL A 176 -0.01 5.82 -14.46
CA VAL A 176 0.02 5.44 -13.05
C VAL A 176 1.07 4.36 -12.88
N TYR A 177 1.91 4.53 -11.86
CA TYR A 177 2.82 3.52 -11.33
C TYR A 177 2.25 2.99 -10.02
N THR A 178 2.25 1.67 -9.86
CA THR A 178 1.88 1.00 -8.61
C THR A 178 2.96 0.01 -8.21
N HIS A 179 3.28 -0.03 -6.92
CA HIS A 179 4.01 -1.12 -6.29
C HIS A 179 3.22 -1.58 -5.06
N GLN A 180 2.76 -2.82 -5.12
CA GLN A 180 1.96 -3.44 -4.07
C GLN A 180 2.57 -4.78 -3.68
N ASN A 181 2.47 -5.15 -2.40
CA ASN A 181 2.89 -6.47 -1.94
C ASN A 181 2.16 -6.81 -0.64
N ILE A 182 1.60 -8.02 -0.54
CA ILE A 182 0.87 -8.53 0.63
C ILE A 182 1.71 -9.51 1.48
N MET A 183 2.86 -9.90 0.97
CA MET A 183 3.70 -10.95 1.54
C MET A 183 4.62 -10.44 2.65
N TYR A 184 4.57 -9.16 3.00
CA TYR A 184 5.44 -8.57 4.02
C TYR A 184 5.07 -9.05 5.43
N SER A 185 6.06 -9.02 6.33
CA SER A 185 5.86 -9.28 7.76
C SER A 185 6.12 -8.00 8.58
N ALA A 186 5.61 -7.95 9.80
CA ALA A 186 5.69 -6.77 10.65
C ALA A 186 6.13 -7.10 12.08
N GLU A 187 6.98 -6.26 12.66
CA GLU A 187 7.33 -6.28 14.07
C GLU A 187 7.15 -4.88 14.66
N GLY A 188 6.70 -4.81 15.91
CA GLY A 188 6.59 -3.54 16.63
C GLY A 188 5.32 -3.50 17.46
N LYS A 189 4.76 -2.30 17.61
CA LYS A 189 3.58 -2.12 18.44
C LYS A 189 2.80 -0.87 18.11
N ILE A 190 1.53 -0.90 18.51
CA ILE A 190 0.65 0.27 18.50
C ILE A 190 -0.09 0.36 19.82
N LYS A 191 -0.20 1.58 20.33
CA LYS A 191 -0.92 1.90 21.55
C LYS A 191 -2.04 2.87 21.22
N VAL A 192 -3.26 2.54 21.63
CA VAL A 192 -4.48 3.36 21.48
C VAL A 192 -5.10 3.54 22.85
N ASP A 193 -5.17 4.78 23.34
CA ASP A 193 -5.81 5.12 24.63
C ASP A 193 -5.38 4.24 25.81
N GLY A 194 -4.08 3.95 25.92
CA GLY A 194 -3.55 3.09 26.97
C GLY A 194 -3.44 1.61 26.60
N LYS A 195 -4.26 1.10 25.67
CA LYS A 195 -4.23 -0.30 25.23
C LYS A 195 -3.14 -0.53 24.20
N GLU A 196 -2.28 -1.52 24.43
CA GLU A 196 -1.17 -1.87 23.54
C GLU A 196 -1.46 -3.16 22.78
N TYR A 197 -1.15 -3.17 21.48
CA TYR A 197 -1.13 -4.37 20.64
C TYR A 197 0.28 -4.59 20.10
N LEU A 198 0.75 -5.82 20.21
CA LEU A 198 2.10 -6.21 19.78
C LEU A 198 2.04 -6.92 18.43
N PHE A 199 3.02 -6.60 17.58
CA PHE A 199 3.25 -7.23 16.30
C PHE A 199 4.56 -8.00 16.41
N LYS A 200 4.51 -9.30 16.14
CA LYS A 200 5.70 -10.15 16.06
C LYS A 200 5.85 -10.64 14.63
N ARG A 201 7.08 -10.64 14.14
CA ARG A 201 7.39 -10.95 12.74
C ARG A 201 6.81 -12.30 12.28
N ASP A 202 6.80 -13.29 13.17
CA ASP A 202 6.33 -14.66 12.89
C ASP A 202 4.80 -14.81 12.79
N ASN A 203 4.02 -13.83 13.26
CA ASN A 203 2.57 -13.93 13.35
C ASN A 203 1.81 -12.67 12.88
N SER A 204 2.53 -11.75 12.25
CA SER A 204 2.00 -10.45 11.86
C SER A 204 2.33 -10.16 10.40
N PHE A 205 1.33 -9.73 9.66
CA PHE A 205 1.38 -9.52 8.22
C PHE A 205 1.28 -8.05 7.89
N ALA A 206 1.88 -7.67 6.77
CA ALA A 206 1.81 -6.34 6.22
C ALA A 206 1.49 -6.36 4.72
N PHE A 207 0.67 -5.40 4.31
CA PHE A 207 0.44 -5.06 2.92
C PHE A 207 0.91 -3.63 2.67
N MET A 208 1.71 -3.44 1.64
CA MET A 208 2.11 -2.12 1.15
C MET A 208 1.37 -1.81 -0.14
N ASP A 209 0.89 -0.56 -0.26
CA ASP A 209 0.50 0.04 -1.53
C ASP A 209 1.16 1.40 -1.69
N TYR A 210 2.12 1.46 -2.61
CA TYR A 210 2.74 2.68 -3.06
C TYR A 210 2.27 2.97 -4.49
N THR A 211 1.57 4.07 -4.68
CA THR A 211 1.04 4.46 -5.99
C THR A 211 1.31 5.92 -6.27
N VAL A 212 1.72 6.20 -7.51
CA VAL A 212 2.01 7.53 -8.01
C VAL A 212 1.46 7.66 -9.42
N GLY A 213 0.64 8.67 -9.68
CA GLY A 213 0.21 8.89 -11.05
C GLY A 213 -0.69 10.09 -11.30
N GLN A 214 -1.07 10.18 -12.57
CA GLN A 214 -1.93 11.22 -13.11
C GLN A 214 -3.38 10.75 -13.17
N HIS A 215 -3.92 10.28 -12.04
CA HIS A 215 -5.29 9.75 -12.01
C HIS A 215 -6.30 10.81 -12.51
N PRO A 216 -7.30 10.41 -13.31
CA PRO A 216 -8.39 11.30 -13.69
C PRO A 216 -9.10 11.90 -12.47
N TYR A 217 -9.74 13.06 -12.67
CA TYR A 217 -10.42 13.78 -11.59
C TYR A 217 -11.42 12.88 -10.84
N ARG A 218 -12.23 12.14 -11.60
CA ARG A 218 -13.03 11.02 -11.10
C ARG A 218 -12.26 9.74 -11.32
N SER A 219 -11.82 9.14 -10.22
CA SER A 219 -11.13 7.85 -10.17
C SER A 219 -11.72 7.04 -9.02
N GLY A 220 -11.70 5.73 -9.16
CA GLY A 220 -12.29 4.81 -8.20
C GLY A 220 -12.00 3.38 -8.62
N TRP A 221 -11.82 2.53 -7.63
CA TRP A 221 -11.52 1.12 -7.78
C TRP A 221 -12.10 0.35 -6.59
N GLN A 222 -12.30 -0.93 -6.79
CA GLN A 222 -12.54 -1.91 -5.75
C GLN A 222 -11.27 -2.72 -5.59
N ALA A 223 -10.91 -3.02 -4.35
CA ALA A 223 -9.79 -3.89 -4.04
C ALA A 223 -10.22 -4.94 -3.01
N ALA A 224 -9.76 -6.17 -3.20
CA ALA A 224 -9.85 -7.25 -2.23
C ALA A 224 -8.45 -7.83 -2.05
N ILE A 225 -7.98 -7.83 -0.81
CA ILE A 225 -6.67 -8.35 -0.44
C ILE A 225 -6.85 -9.39 0.67
N ALA A 226 -6.15 -10.52 0.53
CA ALA A 226 -6.21 -11.59 1.52
C ALA A 226 -4.90 -12.34 1.56
N ARG A 227 -4.43 -12.71 2.76
CA ARG A 227 -3.30 -13.60 2.95
C ARG A 227 -3.66 -14.67 3.98
N GLY A 228 -3.16 -15.88 3.77
CA GLY A 228 -3.41 -16.99 4.67
C GLY A 228 -2.56 -18.21 4.34
N LYS A 229 -2.92 -19.35 4.93
CA LYS A 229 -2.25 -20.63 4.70
C LYS A 229 -3.16 -21.58 3.93
N SER A 230 -2.61 -22.31 2.96
CA SER A 230 -3.30 -23.43 2.31
C SER A 230 -3.50 -24.60 3.28
N SER A 231 -4.27 -25.63 2.89
CA SER A 231 -4.39 -26.87 3.67
C SER A 231 -3.05 -27.58 3.86
N ASP A 232 -2.13 -27.40 2.91
CA ASP A 232 -0.81 -28.01 2.88
C ASP A 232 0.25 -27.14 3.56
N GLY A 233 -0.13 -25.96 4.06
CA GLY A 233 0.74 -25.05 4.82
C GLY A 233 1.45 -23.98 3.99
N ASP A 234 1.19 -23.91 2.68
CA ASP A 234 1.74 -22.88 1.80
C ASP A 234 1.22 -21.49 2.18
N ASP A 235 2.06 -20.47 2.05
CA ASP A 235 1.63 -19.08 2.19
C ASP A 235 0.92 -18.61 0.92
N ILE A 236 -0.34 -18.21 1.05
CA ILE A 236 -1.18 -17.78 -0.07
C ILE A 236 -1.50 -16.31 0.11
N GLY A 237 -1.23 -15.50 -0.91
CA GLY A 237 -1.62 -14.10 -0.99
C GLY A 237 -2.56 -13.88 -2.18
N ILE A 238 -3.48 -12.92 -2.07
CA ILE A 238 -4.35 -12.51 -3.17
C ILE A 238 -4.45 -10.99 -3.11
N ASN A 239 -4.32 -10.35 -4.26
CA ASN A 239 -4.69 -8.96 -4.48
C ASN A 239 -5.52 -8.88 -5.76
N LEU A 240 -6.78 -8.50 -5.62
CA LEU A 240 -7.72 -8.31 -6.72
C LEU A 240 -8.09 -6.84 -6.79
N THR A 241 -7.88 -6.21 -7.93
CA THR A 241 -8.25 -4.82 -8.16
C THR A 241 -9.11 -4.70 -9.41
N ALA A 242 -10.23 -4.00 -9.28
CA ALA A 242 -11.14 -3.71 -10.39
C ALA A 242 -11.42 -2.20 -10.49
N PRO A 243 -11.32 -1.57 -11.67
CA PRO A 243 -11.67 -0.17 -11.85
C PRO A 243 -13.18 0.06 -11.77
N LEU A 244 -13.59 1.19 -11.17
CA LEU A 244 -15.00 1.62 -11.20
C LEU A 244 -15.34 2.47 -12.44
N PHE A 245 -14.35 3.20 -12.98
CA PHE A 245 -14.57 4.20 -14.04
C PHE A 245 -13.69 4.00 -15.28
N SER A 246 -12.90 2.93 -15.33
CA SER A 246 -11.99 2.62 -16.44
C SER A 246 -12.36 1.28 -17.09
N ARG A 247 -12.15 1.19 -18.41
CA ARG A 247 -12.26 -0.06 -19.18
C ARG A 247 -10.89 -0.66 -19.50
N SER A 248 -9.81 -0.11 -18.93
CA SER A 248 -8.48 -0.68 -19.10
C SER A 248 -8.48 -2.14 -18.61
N LYS A 249 -7.79 -3.00 -19.34
CA LYS A 249 -7.69 -4.44 -19.05
C LYS A 249 -6.46 -4.77 -18.19
N ASP A 250 -5.59 -3.79 -17.95
CA ASP A 250 -4.27 -4.00 -17.34
C ASP A 250 -4.25 -3.65 -15.84
N TRP A 251 -5.38 -3.84 -15.14
CA TRP A 251 -5.45 -3.54 -13.71
C TRP A 251 -4.76 -4.63 -12.89
N PRO A 252 -3.96 -4.25 -11.89
CA PRO A 252 -3.10 -5.20 -11.23
C PRO A 252 -3.88 -6.12 -10.28
N SER A 253 -4.04 -7.38 -10.70
CA SER A 253 -4.54 -8.46 -9.85
C SER A 253 -3.60 -9.65 -9.94
N VAL A 254 -3.18 -10.19 -8.79
CA VAL A 254 -2.29 -11.35 -8.70
C VAL A 254 -2.65 -12.22 -7.51
N TYR A 255 -2.17 -13.45 -7.53
CA TYR A 255 -2.11 -14.31 -6.36
C TYR A 255 -0.65 -14.69 -6.11
N TRP A 256 -0.31 -14.94 -4.86
CA TRP A 256 1.01 -15.41 -4.46
C TRP A 256 0.90 -16.83 -3.91
N VAL A 257 1.89 -17.66 -4.23
CA VAL A 257 2.13 -18.96 -3.57
C VAL A 257 3.57 -18.96 -3.05
N ASN A 258 3.74 -19.06 -1.73
CA ASN A 258 5.04 -19.00 -1.05
C ASN A 258 5.87 -17.78 -1.48
N GLY A 259 5.19 -16.64 -1.65
CA GLY A 259 5.83 -15.38 -2.06
C GLY A 259 6.16 -15.28 -3.54
N LYS A 260 5.66 -16.16 -4.42
CA LYS A 260 5.83 -16.11 -5.88
C LYS A 260 4.51 -15.77 -6.57
N ILE A 261 4.55 -14.88 -7.57
CA ILE A 261 3.38 -14.48 -8.39
C ILE A 261 3.13 -15.48 -9.51
#